data_AF-A0A0X8V2A1-F1
#
_entry.id   AF-A0A0X8V2A1-F1
#
_cell.length_a   1.000
_cell.length_b   1.000
_cell.length_c   1.000
_cell.angle_alpha   90.00
_cell.angle_beta   90.00
_cell.angle_gamma   90.00
#
_symmetry.space_group_name_H-M   'P 1'
#
loop_
_entity.id
_entity.type
_entity.pdbx_description
1 polymer ?
#
loop_
_entity_poly.entity_id
_entity_poly.type
_entity_poly.pdbx_seq_one_letter_code
_entity_poly.pdbx_strand_id
1 'polypeptide(L)'
;MPESKIHTTKLFDFDKPPILMVGSGIPKRYLSDFKTWDELLQAVAMRMGIDKRTYIAHKHIAEDSPGKSGTLPELAYNLRQLLFEQLVSGKVKATDIFTSEEELKMYDSGIDPFKILISSEVVTYSVLDDSTTMKELESFRNLINIIPAVITTNYDCFLENEVFKEFSVYTSVSDYYYFHSEGIGEIYKIHGSADDPESLIVTSKDYEGYSEKSKVVSAKVLSMMCDYPLLIIGYSLSDDDVSRMIYDLMSSLNEKGLQTIKKNMIYIVYEKDLPEPIPGTKTFKNEQGEFTLRTIRTSDFNAIYEELGAYTPSASPREIRKIRQLVKNIVLTAQPTEKQYMKIGIDSLDSEDSDRITLILTDKEVGRLLKEYTPITPDLLINDYLAEESAMDPDSVVRYFSVYSNLQPNMYIPLYPYIRSSKLTPDSYSAKLKEFLTRKEEQLQNKILNSRKIFERTDISITDPFHGIKDYNKPTLVMYLLDSGKITIPQAKEMLIQLKELYGKGNNNFDTNFKCTVTLLSKLQE
;
A
#
# COMPACT_ATOMS: atom_id res chain seq x y z
N MET A 1 32.54 -28.07 -9.98
CA MET A 1 32.30 -27.05 -8.93
C MET A 1 30.94 -27.36 -8.34
N PRO A 2 30.82 -27.62 -7.03
CA PRO A 2 29.54 -27.97 -6.45
C PRO A 2 28.69 -26.70 -6.33
N GLU A 3 27.45 -26.83 -6.78
CA GLU A 3 26.38 -25.84 -6.67
C GLU A 3 26.18 -25.45 -5.20
N SER A 4 26.35 -24.17 -4.89
CA SER A 4 26.00 -23.62 -3.58
C SER A 4 24.48 -23.60 -3.46
N LYS A 5 23.92 -24.64 -2.83
CA LYS A 5 22.57 -24.59 -2.26
C LYS A 5 22.56 -23.49 -1.20
N ILE A 6 21.94 -22.35 -1.51
CA ILE A 6 21.58 -21.35 -0.52
C ILE A 6 20.47 -22.00 0.32
N HIS A 7 20.83 -22.51 1.50
CA HIS A 7 19.84 -22.86 2.52
C HIS A 7 19.28 -21.55 3.08
N THR A 8 18.23 -21.00 2.45
CA THR A 8 17.44 -19.93 3.08
C THR A 8 16.64 -20.54 4.22
N THR A 9 17.15 -20.42 5.44
CA THR A 9 16.43 -20.75 6.66
C THR A 9 15.22 -19.82 6.75
N LYS A 10 14.02 -20.37 6.74
CA LYS A 10 12.77 -19.62 6.87
C LYS A 10 12.72 -18.90 8.23
N LEU A 11 12.56 -17.58 8.24
CA LEU A 11 12.53 -16.73 9.43
C LEU A 11 11.18 -16.80 10.14
N PHE A 12 10.10 -16.94 9.38
CA PHE A 12 8.71 -16.86 9.82
C PHE A 12 7.95 -18.17 9.57
N ASP A 13 7.12 -18.57 10.53
CA ASP A 13 6.15 -19.66 10.35
C ASP A 13 4.72 -19.14 10.47
N PHE A 14 4.45 -18.07 9.73
CA PHE A 14 3.11 -17.49 9.63
C PHE A 14 2.31 -18.20 8.55
N ASP A 15 1.08 -18.58 8.90
CA ASP A 15 0.11 -19.20 7.98
C ASP A 15 -0.54 -18.17 7.04
N LYS A 16 -0.34 -16.86 7.30
CA LYS A 16 -0.89 -15.73 6.55
C LYS A 16 -0.01 -14.48 6.75
N PRO A 17 -0.11 -13.46 5.88
CA PRO A 17 0.65 -12.22 6.04
C PRO A 17 0.43 -11.55 7.41
N PRO A 18 1.50 -11.06 8.08
CA PRO A 18 1.38 -10.39 9.36
C PRO A 18 0.92 -8.94 9.21
N ILE A 19 0.30 -8.40 10.25
CA ILE A 19 0.22 -6.95 10.45
C ILE A 19 1.56 -6.44 11.02
N LEU A 20 1.89 -5.19 10.73
CA LEU A 20 3.11 -4.57 11.22
C LEU A 20 2.81 -3.63 12.40
N MET A 21 3.61 -3.72 13.44
CA MET A 21 3.72 -2.67 14.47
C MET A 21 5.08 -1.99 14.30
N VAL A 22 5.04 -0.74 13.84
CA VAL A 22 6.23 0.00 13.42
C VAL A 22 6.52 1.14 14.39
N GLY A 23 7.74 1.18 14.92
CA GLY A 23 8.21 2.27 15.77
C GLY A 23 9.18 3.21 15.09
N SER A 24 9.67 4.19 15.85
CA SER A 24 10.50 5.29 15.34
C SER A 24 11.89 4.84 14.86
N GLY A 25 12.31 3.62 15.20
CA GLY A 25 13.52 3.00 14.66
C GLY A 25 13.47 2.74 13.16
N ILE A 26 12.27 2.59 12.56
CA ILE A 26 12.13 2.45 11.10
C ILE A 26 12.35 3.78 10.38
N PRO A 27 11.62 4.88 10.67
CA PRO A 27 11.95 6.18 10.11
C PRO A 27 13.40 6.59 10.39
N LYS A 28 13.93 6.34 11.59
CA LYS A 28 15.34 6.60 11.94
C LYS A 28 16.35 5.90 11.02
N ARG A 29 15.97 4.74 10.46
CA ARG A 29 16.84 3.99 9.55
C ARG A 29 16.87 4.58 8.15
N TYR A 30 15.75 5.13 7.68
CA TYR A 30 15.58 5.54 6.28
C TYR A 30 15.63 7.06 6.09
N LEU A 31 15.51 7.84 7.15
CA LEU A 31 15.46 9.30 7.09
C LEU A 31 16.74 9.93 7.62
N SER A 32 17.19 10.99 6.96
CA SER A 32 18.28 11.85 7.45
C SER A 32 17.81 12.69 8.64
N ASP A 33 18.67 12.87 9.63
CA ASP A 33 18.44 13.74 10.80
C ASP A 33 17.15 13.43 11.60
N PHE A 34 16.68 12.18 11.55
CA PHE A 34 15.51 11.76 12.31
C PHE A 34 15.75 11.88 13.83
N LYS A 35 14.84 12.58 14.51
CA LYS A 35 14.94 12.86 15.94
C LYS A 35 14.25 11.75 16.74
N THR A 36 14.97 11.18 17.71
CA THR A 36 14.33 10.40 18.78
C THR A 36 13.40 11.30 19.60
N TRP A 37 12.55 10.71 20.44
CA TRP A 37 11.59 11.48 21.23
C TRP A 37 12.25 12.53 22.14
N ASP A 38 13.38 12.18 22.77
CA ASP A 38 14.17 13.14 23.56
C ASP A 38 14.80 14.25 22.70
N GLU A 39 15.36 13.89 21.55
CA GLU A 39 15.94 14.87 20.60
C GLU A 39 14.86 15.79 20.02
N LEU A 40 13.65 15.30 19.81
CA LEU A 40 12.49 16.06 19.36
C LEU A 40 12.05 17.07 20.42
N LEU A 41 11.90 16.65 21.68
CA LEU A 41 11.59 17.57 22.78
C LEU A 41 12.70 18.61 22.98
N GLN A 42 13.96 18.22 22.82
CA GLN A 42 15.08 19.15 22.84
C GLN A 42 15.02 20.16 21.69
N ALA A 43 14.68 19.74 20.46
CA ALA A 43 14.51 20.65 19.32
C ALA A 43 13.39 21.65 19.55
N VAL A 44 12.24 21.19 20.04
CA VAL A 44 11.12 22.06 20.44
C VAL A 44 11.54 23.03 21.54
N ALA A 45 12.23 22.56 22.59
CA ALA A 45 12.72 23.42 23.65
C ALA A 45 13.68 24.52 23.12
N MET A 46 14.56 24.18 22.18
CA MET A 46 15.42 25.17 21.52
C MET A 46 14.63 26.22 20.74
N ARG A 47 13.55 25.84 20.04
CA ARG A 47 12.63 26.81 19.39
C ARG A 47 11.93 27.71 20.39
N MET A 48 11.69 27.24 21.62
CA MET A 48 11.16 28.04 22.72
C MET A 48 12.22 28.95 23.37
N GLY A 49 13.46 28.95 22.89
CA GLY A 49 14.57 29.72 23.46
C GLY A 49 15.25 29.06 24.67
N ILE A 50 14.99 27.77 24.91
CA ILE A 50 15.61 27.00 26.00
C ILE A 50 16.89 26.34 25.48
N ASP A 51 18.02 26.72 26.05
CA ASP A 51 19.30 26.12 25.67
C ASP A 51 19.45 24.68 26.20
N LYS A 52 20.41 23.95 25.64
CA LYS A 52 20.67 22.54 25.97
C LYS A 52 20.89 22.27 27.47
N ARG A 53 21.57 23.16 28.20
CA ARG A 53 21.82 22.97 29.64
C ARG A 53 20.55 23.11 30.44
N THR A 54 19.72 24.10 30.10
CA THR A 54 18.43 24.31 30.73
C THR A 54 17.46 23.17 30.41
N TYR A 55 17.47 22.64 29.18
CA TYR A 55 16.71 21.42 28.83
C TYR A 55 17.08 20.22 29.71
N ILE A 56 18.38 19.98 29.92
CA ILE A 56 18.87 18.89 30.79
C ILE A 56 18.36 19.08 32.23
N ALA A 57 18.32 20.30 32.74
CA ALA A 57 17.75 20.58 34.07
C ALA A 57 16.25 20.24 34.14
N HIS A 58 15.47 20.61 33.12
CA HIS A 58 14.05 20.22 33.04
C HIS A 58 13.87 18.70 32.97
N LYS A 59 14.74 18.01 32.23
CA LYS A 59 14.72 16.55 32.15
C LYS A 59 14.97 15.90 33.51
N HIS A 60 15.97 16.37 34.27
CA HIS A 60 16.21 15.86 35.62
C HIS A 60 15.02 16.08 36.55
N ILE A 61 14.33 17.23 36.46
CA ILE A 61 13.10 17.46 37.24
C ILE A 61 12.02 16.42 36.90
N ALA A 62 11.87 16.08 35.62
CA ALA A 62 10.93 15.05 35.18
C ALA A 62 11.38 13.62 35.58
N GLU A 63 12.69 13.38 35.72
CA GLU A 63 13.24 12.11 36.21
C GLU A 63 13.04 11.94 37.72
N ASP A 64 13.08 13.02 38.49
CA ASP A 64 12.84 13.01 39.95
C ASP A 64 11.36 12.77 40.30
N SER A 65 10.44 13.10 39.39
CA SER A 65 9.00 12.91 39.56
C SER A 65 8.37 12.47 38.24
N PRO A 66 8.66 11.24 37.77
CA PRO A 66 8.10 10.75 36.53
C PRO A 66 6.57 10.64 36.68
N GLY A 67 5.85 11.19 35.70
CA GLY A 67 4.41 10.98 35.61
C GLY A 67 4.09 9.50 35.35
N LYS A 68 2.82 9.12 35.49
CA LYS A 68 2.36 7.73 35.25
C LYS A 68 2.66 7.22 33.84
N SER A 69 2.75 8.11 32.87
CA SER A 69 3.07 7.80 31.47
C SER A 69 4.58 7.83 31.18
N GLY A 70 5.41 8.01 32.21
CA GLY A 70 6.86 8.06 32.12
C GLY A 70 7.45 9.48 32.09
N THR A 71 8.78 9.53 32.06
CA THR A 71 9.57 10.77 32.15
C THR A 71 9.37 11.70 30.96
N LEU A 72 9.34 11.18 29.72
CA LEU A 72 9.28 12.04 28.53
C LEU A 72 7.92 12.73 28.36
N PRO A 73 6.76 12.07 28.58
CA PRO A 73 5.47 12.76 28.63
C PRO A 73 5.39 13.83 29.71
N GLU A 74 6.00 13.59 30.87
CA GLU A 74 6.03 14.57 31.96
C GLU A 74 6.93 15.76 31.61
N LEU A 75 8.09 15.51 31.00
CA LEU A 75 8.95 16.57 30.46
C LEU A 75 8.21 17.40 29.41
N ALA A 76 7.51 16.76 28.48
CA ALA A 76 6.70 17.43 27.47
C ALA A 76 5.59 18.29 28.10
N TYR A 77 4.92 17.78 29.14
CA TYR A 77 3.93 18.54 29.90
C TYR A 77 4.55 19.80 30.53
N ASN A 78 5.70 19.66 31.19
CA ASN A 78 6.41 20.77 31.83
C ASN A 78 6.88 21.82 30.82
N LEU A 79 7.44 21.41 29.68
CA LEU A 79 7.84 22.31 28.61
C LEU A 79 6.63 23.04 28.02
N ARG A 80 5.51 22.34 27.81
CA ARG A 80 4.26 22.96 27.36
C ARG A 80 3.77 24.02 28.35
N GLN A 81 3.77 23.75 29.65
CA GLN A 81 3.35 24.76 30.64
C GLN A 81 4.24 26.00 30.57
N LEU A 82 5.55 25.81 30.47
CA LEU A 82 6.51 26.90 30.36
C LEU A 82 6.29 27.73 29.09
N LEU A 83 6.03 27.08 27.94
CA LEU A 83 5.69 27.77 26.69
C LEU A 83 4.47 28.67 26.85
N PHE A 84 3.39 28.14 27.44
CA PHE A 84 2.17 28.90 27.67
C PHE A 84 2.41 30.08 28.63
N GLU A 85 3.16 29.89 29.71
CA GLU A 85 3.50 30.99 30.63
C GLU A 85 4.28 32.10 29.91
N GLN A 86 5.24 31.73 29.07
CA GLN A 86 6.05 32.69 28.30
C GLN A 86 5.21 33.48 27.28
N LEU A 87 4.29 32.80 26.58
CA LEU A 87 3.36 33.43 25.64
C LEU A 87 2.39 34.38 26.35
N VAL A 88 1.78 33.94 27.44
CA VAL A 88 0.80 34.74 28.21
C VAL A 88 1.47 35.95 28.86
N SER A 89 2.69 35.80 29.39
CA SER A 89 3.45 36.91 29.97
C SER A 89 4.05 37.86 28.93
N GLY A 90 3.99 37.50 27.64
CA GLY A 90 4.61 38.27 26.55
C GLY A 90 6.14 38.24 26.55
N LYS A 91 6.76 37.36 27.35
CA LYS A 91 8.22 37.14 27.35
C LYS A 91 8.70 36.61 26.00
N VAL A 92 7.86 35.82 25.34
CA VAL A 92 8.07 35.31 23.99
C VAL A 92 6.81 35.59 23.18
N LYS A 93 6.96 36.05 21.93
CA LYS A 93 5.82 36.22 21.02
C LYS A 93 5.68 34.99 20.14
N ALA A 94 4.44 34.71 19.70
CA ALA A 94 4.18 33.63 18.74
C ALA A 94 5.05 33.76 17.47
N THR A 95 5.26 34.99 16.99
CA THR A 95 6.13 35.29 15.84
C THR A 95 7.62 35.02 16.06
N ASP A 96 8.05 34.86 17.31
CA ASP A 96 9.45 34.54 17.63
C ASP A 96 9.70 33.03 17.56
N ILE A 97 8.64 32.21 17.71
CA ILE A 97 8.72 30.75 17.79
C ILE A 97 8.27 30.10 16.48
N PHE A 98 7.21 30.63 15.86
CA PHE A 98 6.67 30.13 14.60
C PHE A 98 7.40 30.79 13.43
N THR A 99 7.99 29.95 12.58
CA THR A 99 8.86 30.35 11.47
C THR A 99 8.12 30.36 10.14
N SER A 100 6.94 29.74 10.05
CA SER A 100 6.12 29.70 8.83
C SER A 100 4.74 30.36 9.01
N GLU A 101 4.15 30.82 7.90
CA GLU A 101 2.78 31.32 7.90
C GLU A 101 1.76 30.24 8.25
N GLU A 102 2.05 28.98 7.93
CA GLU A 102 1.16 27.84 8.22
C GLU A 102 1.09 27.59 9.73
N GLU A 103 2.22 27.65 10.43
CA GLU A 103 2.28 27.57 11.89
C GLU A 103 1.48 28.67 12.57
N LEU A 104 1.62 29.92 12.09
CA LEU A 104 0.86 31.05 12.61
C LEU A 104 -0.64 30.88 12.37
N LYS A 105 -1.06 30.42 11.18
CA LYS A 105 -2.48 30.14 10.90
C LYS A 105 -3.04 29.06 11.81
N MET A 106 -2.30 27.98 12.05
CA MET A 106 -2.69 26.94 12.99
C MET A 106 -2.85 27.50 14.40
N TYR A 107 -1.91 28.32 14.86
CA TYR A 107 -1.99 28.98 16.15
C TYR A 107 -3.19 29.93 16.27
N ASP A 108 -3.43 30.76 15.25
CA ASP A 108 -4.57 31.69 15.20
C ASP A 108 -5.92 30.96 15.17
N SER A 109 -5.96 29.72 14.66
CA SER A 109 -7.14 28.85 14.71
C SER A 109 -7.38 28.20 16.08
N GLY A 110 -6.47 28.38 17.04
CA GLY A 110 -6.60 27.91 18.42
C GLY A 110 -5.93 26.56 18.72
N ILE A 111 -5.13 26.02 17.79
CA ILE A 111 -4.38 24.78 17.98
C ILE A 111 -3.28 25.00 19.04
N ASP A 112 -3.03 23.99 19.87
CA ASP A 112 -2.02 24.04 20.91
C ASP A 112 -0.61 24.35 20.34
N PRO A 113 0.04 25.45 20.74
CA PRO A 113 1.32 25.87 20.19
C PRO A 113 2.42 24.83 20.37
N PHE A 114 2.41 24.07 21.47
CA PHE A 114 3.42 23.04 21.69
C PHE A 114 3.27 21.89 20.69
N LYS A 115 2.03 21.49 20.39
CA LYS A 115 1.74 20.45 19.38
C LYS A 115 2.10 20.92 17.97
N ILE A 116 1.86 22.18 17.64
CA ILE A 116 2.31 22.78 16.37
C ILE A 116 3.83 22.63 16.22
N LEU A 117 4.61 23.00 17.25
CA LEU A 117 6.07 22.88 17.20
C LEU A 117 6.53 21.45 16.99
N ILE A 118 5.90 20.49 17.69
CA ILE A 118 6.20 19.07 17.52
C ILE A 118 5.93 18.62 16.08
N SER A 119 4.75 18.93 15.54
CA SER A 119 4.38 18.61 14.16
C SER A 119 5.38 19.17 13.15
N SER A 120 5.72 20.46 13.27
CA SER A 120 6.66 21.13 12.36
C SER A 120 8.06 20.53 12.37
N GLU A 121 8.52 19.99 13.50
CA GLU A 121 9.84 19.35 13.62
C GLU A 121 9.94 18.01 12.89
N VAL A 122 8.80 17.39 12.54
CA VAL A 122 8.75 16.03 11.97
C VAL A 122 7.96 15.91 10.67
N VAL A 123 7.18 16.93 10.28
CA VAL A 123 6.37 16.93 9.05
C VAL A 123 7.24 16.89 7.79
N THR A 124 8.35 17.62 7.81
CA THR A 124 9.34 17.58 6.73
C THR A 124 10.47 16.64 7.08
N TYR A 125 10.78 15.73 6.17
CA TYR A 125 11.92 14.83 6.26
C TYR A 125 12.56 14.63 4.89
N SER A 126 13.75 14.04 4.89
CA SER A 126 14.44 13.63 3.67
C SER A 126 14.85 12.17 3.79
N VAL A 127 14.61 11.41 2.73
CA VAL A 127 14.98 9.99 2.65
C VAL A 127 16.47 9.89 2.32
N LEU A 128 17.18 8.96 2.95
CA LEU A 128 18.57 8.67 2.65
C LEU A 128 18.71 8.05 1.25
N ASP A 129 19.67 8.55 0.47
CA ASP A 129 19.86 8.20 -0.95
C ASP A 129 21.09 7.29 -1.18
N ASP A 130 21.55 6.56 -0.15
CA ASP A 130 22.60 5.56 -0.36
C ASP A 130 22.03 4.26 -0.94
N SER A 131 22.80 3.62 -1.84
CA SER A 131 22.37 2.44 -2.60
C SER A 131 21.85 1.29 -1.74
N THR A 132 22.47 1.05 -0.57
CA THR A 132 22.10 -0.05 0.31
C THR A 132 20.76 0.22 0.99
N THR A 133 20.60 1.41 1.57
CA THR A 133 19.36 1.84 2.23
C THR A 133 18.21 1.90 1.22
N MET A 134 18.46 2.40 0.01
CA MET A 134 17.44 2.48 -1.04
C MET A 134 16.95 1.11 -1.50
N LYS A 135 17.87 0.14 -1.68
CA LYS A 135 17.49 -1.24 -2.00
C LYS A 135 16.60 -1.85 -0.90
N GLU A 136 16.98 -1.68 0.36
CA GLU A 136 16.20 -2.19 1.48
C GLU A 136 14.82 -1.52 1.57
N LEU A 137 14.75 -0.20 1.34
CA LEU A 137 13.50 0.56 1.31
C LEU A 137 12.59 0.15 0.15
N GLU A 138 13.14 -0.17 -1.02
CA GLU A 138 12.36 -0.72 -2.14
C GLU A 138 11.74 -2.07 -1.78
N SER A 139 12.49 -2.97 -1.13
CA SER A 139 11.94 -4.21 -0.58
C SER A 139 10.80 -3.93 0.41
N PHE A 140 10.94 -2.90 1.26
CA PHE A 140 9.88 -2.53 2.19
C PHE A 140 8.63 -1.98 1.48
N ARG A 141 8.80 -1.13 0.46
CA ARG A 141 7.72 -0.59 -0.37
C ARG A 141 6.91 -1.68 -1.07
N ASN A 142 7.57 -2.77 -1.49
CA ASN A 142 6.90 -3.90 -2.14
C ASN A 142 5.91 -4.63 -1.21
N LEU A 143 5.98 -4.40 0.10
CA LEU A 143 5.06 -5.01 1.07
C LEU A 143 3.65 -4.39 1.09
N ILE A 144 3.42 -3.29 0.37
CA ILE A 144 2.11 -2.61 0.31
C ILE A 144 0.95 -3.53 -0.12
N ASN A 145 1.23 -4.49 -1.00
CA ASN A 145 0.23 -5.44 -1.50
C ASN A 145 0.09 -6.70 -0.64
N ILE A 146 0.87 -6.80 0.44
CA ILE A 146 0.99 -8.01 1.27
C ILE A 146 0.51 -7.76 2.69
N ILE A 147 0.97 -6.66 3.30
CA ILE A 147 0.72 -6.36 4.70
C ILE A 147 -0.74 -5.91 4.89
N PRO A 148 -1.55 -6.61 5.70
CA PRO A 148 -2.95 -6.26 5.86
C PRO A 148 -3.14 -4.89 6.51
N ALA A 149 -2.38 -4.55 7.54
CA ALA A 149 -2.51 -3.28 8.26
C ALA A 149 -1.20 -2.93 8.98
N VAL A 150 -1.06 -1.64 9.30
CA VAL A 150 0.10 -1.10 10.03
C VAL A 150 -0.38 -0.33 11.26
N ILE A 151 0.29 -0.52 12.39
CA ILE A 151 0.04 0.18 13.65
C ILE A 151 1.34 0.91 14.03
N THR A 152 1.24 2.16 14.45
CA THR A 152 2.40 2.95 14.86
C THR A 152 2.04 3.96 15.94
N THR A 153 3.02 4.34 16.77
CA THR A 153 2.95 5.48 17.69
C THR A 153 3.78 6.67 17.18
N ASN A 154 4.33 6.57 15.96
CA ASN A 154 5.13 7.62 15.36
C ASN A 154 4.26 8.79 14.89
N TYR A 155 4.77 10.01 15.08
CA TYR A 155 4.11 11.23 14.64
C TYR A 155 4.36 11.52 13.15
N ASP A 156 5.55 11.20 12.64
CA ASP A 156 5.96 11.45 11.25
C ASP A 156 5.08 10.71 10.23
N CYS A 157 5.09 11.18 8.99
CA CYS A 157 4.28 10.64 7.91
C CYS A 157 5.06 9.72 6.96
N PHE A 158 6.14 9.10 7.43
CA PHE A 158 6.99 8.26 6.58
C PHE A 158 6.23 7.06 6.01
N LEU A 159 5.43 6.37 6.83
CA LEU A 159 4.79 5.12 6.42
C LEU A 159 3.75 5.35 5.35
N GLU A 160 2.87 6.33 5.53
CA GLU A 160 1.82 6.71 4.59
C GLU A 160 2.37 7.36 3.33
N ASN A 161 3.48 8.10 3.39
CA ASN A 161 3.99 8.81 2.21
C ASN A 161 5.05 8.02 1.44
N GLU A 162 5.80 7.11 2.06
CA GLU A 162 6.91 6.42 1.39
C GLU A 162 6.66 4.94 1.12
N VAL A 163 5.93 4.25 2.00
CA VAL A 163 5.81 2.78 1.98
C VAL A 163 4.40 2.31 1.62
N PHE A 164 3.38 2.86 2.28
CA PHE A 164 1.99 2.43 2.22
C PHE A 164 1.06 3.53 1.65
N LYS A 165 1.48 4.13 0.53
CA LYS A 165 0.84 5.28 -0.17
C LYS A 165 -0.65 5.17 -0.44
N GLU A 166 -1.21 3.97 -0.43
CA GLU A 166 -2.62 3.72 -0.75
C GLU A 166 -3.47 3.34 0.47
N PHE A 167 -2.88 3.33 1.67
CA PHE A 167 -3.58 2.95 2.89
C PHE A 167 -4.35 4.14 3.45
N SER A 168 -5.49 3.85 4.09
CA SER A 168 -6.22 4.89 4.84
C SER A 168 -5.59 5.10 6.21
N VAL A 169 -5.26 6.34 6.54
CA VAL A 169 -4.63 6.71 7.81
C VAL A 169 -5.72 7.11 8.81
N TYR A 170 -5.60 6.61 10.04
CA TYR A 170 -6.47 6.95 11.16
C TYR A 170 -5.59 7.49 12.29
N THR A 171 -5.87 8.71 12.74
CA THR A 171 -5.05 9.46 13.70
C THR A 171 -5.81 9.80 14.98
N SER A 172 -7.15 9.83 14.91
CA SER A 172 -8.03 10.16 16.02
C SER A 172 -8.95 8.98 16.39
N VAL A 173 -9.36 8.90 17.66
CA VAL A 173 -10.38 7.92 18.12
C VAL A 173 -11.68 8.06 17.33
N SER A 174 -12.06 9.29 16.97
CA SER A 174 -13.25 9.59 16.19
C SER A 174 -13.19 9.01 14.78
N ASP A 175 -12.00 8.90 14.20
CA ASP A 175 -11.81 8.39 12.85
C ASP A 175 -12.29 6.95 12.72
N TYR A 176 -12.07 6.15 13.77
CA TYR A 176 -12.51 4.75 13.82
C TYR A 176 -14.03 4.61 13.75
N TYR A 177 -14.78 5.61 14.21
CA TYR A 177 -16.24 5.64 14.15
C TYR A 177 -16.75 6.17 12.80
N TYR A 178 -16.17 7.28 12.31
CA TYR A 178 -16.71 8.00 11.16
C TYR A 178 -16.25 7.47 9.81
N PHE A 179 -15.01 6.96 9.70
CA PHE A 179 -14.43 6.58 8.41
C PHE A 179 -14.53 5.08 8.06
N HIS A 180 -15.41 4.36 8.76
CA HIS A 180 -15.74 2.96 8.46
C HIS A 180 -14.48 2.07 8.36
N SER A 181 -13.66 2.06 9.40
CA SER A 181 -12.47 1.19 9.47
C SER A 181 -12.82 -0.28 9.26
N GLU A 182 -12.16 -0.91 8.29
CA GLU A 182 -12.38 -2.31 7.90
C GLU A 182 -11.26 -3.26 8.35
N GLY A 183 -10.23 -2.75 9.05
CA GLY A 183 -9.15 -3.61 9.59
C GLY A 183 -8.14 -4.10 8.56
N ILE A 184 -8.18 -3.57 7.33
CA ILE A 184 -7.28 -3.98 6.24
C ILE A 184 -7.08 -2.84 5.25
N GLY A 185 -5.85 -2.64 4.75
CA GLY A 185 -5.45 -1.48 3.95
C GLY A 185 -5.43 -0.18 4.75
N GLU A 186 -5.05 -0.25 6.03
CA GLU A 186 -5.18 0.86 7.00
C GLU A 186 -3.88 1.04 7.82
N ILE A 187 -3.58 2.30 8.13
CA ILE A 187 -2.52 2.71 9.06
C ILE A 187 -3.18 3.33 10.29
N TYR A 188 -2.87 2.79 11.47
CA TYR A 188 -3.37 3.29 12.74
C TYR A 188 -2.26 4.01 13.50
N LYS A 189 -2.35 5.33 13.56
CA LYS A 189 -1.41 6.19 14.29
C LYS A 189 -1.99 6.49 15.67
N ILE A 190 -1.59 5.66 16.63
CA ILE A 190 -2.16 5.62 17.98
C ILE A 190 -1.95 6.95 18.73
N HIS A 191 -0.82 7.62 18.51
CA HIS A 191 -0.47 8.89 19.16
C HIS A 191 -0.69 10.12 18.27
N GLY A 192 -1.52 9.98 17.24
CA GLY A 192 -1.81 11.05 16.29
C GLY A 192 -0.78 11.20 15.18
N SER A 193 -0.90 12.27 14.41
CA SER A 193 -0.03 12.54 13.24
C SER A 193 0.45 13.99 13.22
N ALA A 194 1.63 14.21 12.67
CA ALA A 194 2.17 15.55 12.45
C ALA A 194 1.29 16.39 11.52
N ASP A 195 0.64 15.75 10.54
CA ASP A 195 -0.32 16.37 9.61
C ASP A 195 -1.61 16.86 10.30
N ASP A 196 -1.90 16.38 11.51
CA ASP A 196 -3.03 16.81 12.34
C ASP A 196 -2.55 17.09 13.77
N PRO A 197 -1.98 18.28 14.03
CA PRO A 197 -1.38 18.60 15.32
C PRO A 197 -2.34 18.48 16.51
N GLU A 198 -3.65 18.67 16.32
CA GLU A 198 -4.63 18.53 17.40
C GLU A 198 -4.74 17.10 17.91
N SER A 199 -4.52 16.12 17.02
CA SER A 199 -4.63 14.70 17.34
C SER A 199 -3.44 14.16 18.13
N LEU A 200 -2.34 14.92 18.25
CA LEU A 200 -1.11 14.45 18.87
C LEU A 200 -1.26 14.13 20.36
N ILE A 201 -0.68 12.99 20.78
CA ILE A 201 -0.57 12.58 22.19
C ILE A 201 0.90 12.69 22.58
N VAL A 202 1.23 13.70 23.39
CA VAL A 202 2.63 14.04 23.69
C VAL A 202 2.86 14.25 25.19
N THR A 203 1.95 14.97 25.86
CA THR A 203 2.10 15.30 27.29
C THR A 203 1.47 14.25 28.18
N SER A 204 1.94 14.12 29.44
CA SER A 204 1.33 13.20 30.42
C SER A 204 -0.19 13.39 30.54
N LYS A 205 -0.67 14.63 30.46
CA LYS A 205 -2.10 14.96 30.40
C LYS A 205 -2.82 14.44 29.13
N ASP A 206 -2.17 14.47 27.97
CA ASP A 206 -2.74 13.87 26.75
C ASP A 206 -2.90 12.35 26.91
N TYR A 207 -1.89 11.68 27.46
CA TYR A 207 -1.91 10.24 27.72
C TYR A 207 -3.02 9.84 28.70
N GLU A 208 -3.20 10.59 29.79
CA GLU A 208 -4.31 10.38 30.74
C GLU A 208 -5.66 10.52 30.04
N GLY A 209 -5.86 11.59 29.26
CA GLY A 209 -7.09 11.80 28.51
C GLY A 209 -7.33 10.77 27.40
N TYR A 210 -6.27 10.24 26.81
CA TYR A 210 -6.35 9.17 25.81
C TYR A 210 -6.78 7.86 26.44
N SER A 211 -6.17 7.44 27.55
CA SER A 211 -6.51 6.18 28.23
C SER A 211 -8.00 6.04 28.56
N GLU A 212 -8.66 7.16 28.90
CA GLU A 212 -10.10 7.18 29.16
C GLU A 212 -10.94 6.95 27.88
N LYS A 213 -10.50 7.50 26.75
CA LYS A 213 -11.26 7.53 25.48
C LYS A 213 -10.89 6.41 24.50
N SER A 214 -9.71 5.81 24.64
CA SER A 214 -9.09 4.95 23.63
C SER A 214 -9.50 3.48 23.69
N LYS A 215 -10.39 3.09 24.61
CA LYS A 215 -10.82 1.69 24.79
C LYS A 215 -11.25 1.01 23.48
N VAL A 216 -11.89 1.77 22.59
CA VAL A 216 -12.35 1.27 21.29
C VAL A 216 -11.19 1.05 20.31
N VAL A 217 -10.21 1.96 20.31
CA VAL A 217 -8.98 1.81 19.52
C VAL A 217 -8.20 0.59 19.99
N SER A 218 -7.99 0.47 21.31
CA SER A 218 -7.32 -0.69 21.90
C SER A 218 -8.04 -1.99 21.57
N ALA A 219 -9.37 -2.05 21.70
CA ALA A 219 -10.16 -3.23 21.34
C ALA A 219 -10.02 -3.61 19.86
N LYS A 220 -9.98 -2.63 18.95
CA LYS A 220 -9.78 -2.86 17.51
C LYS A 220 -8.39 -3.41 17.24
N VAL A 221 -7.36 -2.82 17.83
CA VAL A 221 -5.97 -3.27 17.69
C VAL A 221 -5.80 -4.69 18.24
N LEU A 222 -6.34 -4.98 19.42
CA LEU A 222 -6.37 -6.32 20.01
C LEU A 222 -7.08 -7.34 19.10
N SER A 223 -8.23 -6.96 18.52
CA SER A 223 -8.94 -7.82 17.56
C SER A 223 -8.07 -8.15 16.34
N MET A 224 -7.34 -7.16 15.79
CA MET A 224 -6.44 -7.42 14.67
C MET A 224 -5.27 -8.34 15.05
N MET A 225 -4.74 -8.23 16.27
CA MET A 225 -3.69 -9.14 16.76
C MET A 225 -4.19 -10.58 16.97
N CYS A 226 -5.50 -10.78 17.13
CA CYS A 226 -6.11 -12.12 17.13
C CYS A 226 -6.28 -12.66 15.70
N ASP A 227 -6.60 -11.79 14.74
CA ASP A 227 -6.88 -12.15 13.36
C ASP A 227 -5.62 -12.36 12.52
N TYR A 228 -4.52 -11.68 12.84
CA TYR A 228 -3.27 -11.69 12.08
C TYR A 228 -2.05 -11.93 12.96
N PRO A 229 -1.01 -12.61 12.45
CA PRO A 229 0.30 -12.57 13.09
C PRO A 229 0.81 -11.13 13.18
N LEU A 230 1.62 -10.84 14.18
CA LEU A 230 2.14 -9.51 14.47
C LEU A 230 3.66 -9.50 14.34
N LEU A 231 4.16 -8.62 13.49
CA LEU A 231 5.59 -8.33 13.39
C LEU A 231 5.89 -6.94 13.96
N ILE A 232 6.66 -6.89 15.03
CA ILE A 232 7.05 -5.66 15.71
C ILE A 232 8.45 -5.27 15.23
N ILE A 233 8.58 -4.10 14.60
CA ILE A 233 9.80 -3.67 13.92
C ILE A 233 10.12 -2.20 14.22
N GLY A 234 11.39 -1.91 14.52
CA GLY A 234 11.84 -0.55 14.88
C GLY A 234 11.17 0.04 16.11
N TYR A 235 10.49 -0.77 16.92
CA TYR A 235 9.76 -0.36 18.12
C TYR A 235 10.58 -0.74 19.35
N SER A 236 10.71 0.16 20.34
CA SER A 236 11.50 -0.11 21.55
C SER A 236 10.74 -0.90 22.63
N LEU A 237 9.41 -1.02 22.50
CA LEU A 237 8.48 -1.56 23.51
C LEU A 237 8.60 -0.89 24.89
N SER A 238 9.24 0.29 24.95
CA SER A 238 9.32 1.14 26.14
C SER A 238 8.08 2.03 26.32
N ASP A 239 7.16 1.97 25.36
CA ASP A 239 5.88 2.64 25.42
C ASP A 239 4.90 1.83 26.25
N ASP A 240 4.40 2.42 27.33
CA ASP A 240 3.54 1.74 28.28
C ASP A 240 2.17 1.39 27.71
N ASP A 241 1.61 2.16 26.77
CA ASP A 241 0.30 1.81 26.18
C ASP A 241 0.40 0.56 25.32
N VAL A 242 1.42 0.49 24.47
CA VAL A 242 1.63 -0.67 23.59
C VAL A 242 2.06 -1.91 24.38
N SER A 243 2.96 -1.77 25.35
CA SER A 243 3.38 -2.90 26.18
C SER A 243 2.22 -3.47 27.00
N ARG A 244 1.36 -2.60 27.56
CA ARG A 244 0.14 -3.00 28.27
C ARG A 244 -0.82 -3.73 27.35
N MET A 245 -1.07 -3.24 26.14
CA MET A 245 -1.97 -3.89 25.19
C MET A 245 -1.49 -5.32 24.83
N ILE A 246 -0.19 -5.50 24.60
CA ILE A 246 0.38 -6.83 24.33
C ILE A 246 0.26 -7.73 25.57
N TYR A 247 0.54 -7.20 26.77
CA TYR A 247 0.41 -7.95 28.02
C TYR A 247 -1.04 -8.38 28.28
N ASP A 248 -2.01 -7.47 28.15
CA ASP A 248 -3.43 -7.73 28.36
C ASP A 248 -3.90 -8.85 27.44
N LEU A 249 -3.53 -8.81 26.15
CA LEU A 249 -3.84 -9.87 25.19
C LEU A 249 -3.27 -11.22 25.65
N MET A 250 -1.97 -11.28 25.95
CA MET A 250 -1.31 -12.53 26.35
C MET A 250 -1.85 -13.10 27.67
N SER A 251 -2.14 -12.24 28.65
CA SER A 251 -2.66 -12.63 29.96
C SER A 251 -4.11 -13.11 29.93
N SER A 252 -4.89 -12.68 28.94
CA SER A 252 -6.30 -13.05 28.80
C SER A 252 -6.50 -14.47 28.23
N LEU A 253 -5.44 -15.08 27.70
CA LEU A 253 -5.50 -16.35 26.99
C LEU A 253 -5.23 -17.54 27.91
N ASN A 254 -5.88 -18.67 27.61
CA ASN A 254 -5.51 -19.95 28.19
C ASN A 254 -4.15 -20.43 27.64
N GLU A 255 -3.58 -21.47 28.25
CA GLU A 255 -2.24 -21.95 27.90
C GLU A 255 -2.09 -22.30 26.41
N LYS A 256 -3.11 -22.92 25.80
CA LYS A 256 -3.10 -23.23 24.35
C LYS A 256 -3.07 -21.96 23.50
N GLY A 257 -3.96 -21.01 23.78
CA GLY A 257 -4.03 -19.73 23.08
C GLY A 257 -2.75 -18.90 23.22
N LEU A 258 -2.16 -18.90 24.41
CA LEU A 258 -0.89 -18.23 24.69
C LEU A 258 0.25 -18.79 23.83
N GLN A 259 0.34 -20.12 23.66
CA GLN A 259 1.35 -20.72 22.79
C GLN A 259 1.14 -20.35 21.31
N THR A 260 -0.11 -20.32 20.85
CA THR A 260 -0.44 -19.87 19.49
C THR A 260 -0.04 -18.41 19.26
N ILE A 261 -0.39 -17.51 20.18
CA ILE A 261 -0.04 -16.09 20.08
C ILE A 261 1.48 -15.89 20.14
N LYS A 262 2.20 -16.60 21.01
CA LYS A 262 3.67 -16.54 21.07
C LYS A 262 4.35 -16.97 19.77
N LYS A 263 3.76 -17.90 19.03
CA LYS A 263 4.25 -18.29 17.70
C LYS A 263 4.01 -17.19 16.66
N ASN A 264 2.89 -16.47 16.80
CA ASN A 264 2.41 -15.49 15.83
C ASN A 264 2.88 -14.06 16.11
N MET A 265 3.55 -13.81 17.25
CA MET A 265 4.13 -12.50 17.58
C MET A 265 5.66 -12.57 17.52
N ILE A 266 6.26 -11.76 16.66
CA ILE A 266 7.72 -11.71 16.50
C ILE A 266 8.21 -10.27 16.66
N TYR A 267 9.20 -10.11 17.54
CA TYR A 267 9.87 -8.84 17.80
C TYR A 267 11.24 -8.80 17.13
N ILE A 268 11.40 -7.90 16.16
CA ILE A 268 12.66 -7.73 15.45
C ILE A 268 13.60 -6.84 16.26
N VAL A 269 14.79 -7.37 16.54
CA VAL A 269 15.85 -6.68 17.27
C VAL A 269 16.93 -6.28 16.27
N TYR A 270 17.15 -4.99 16.11
CA TYR A 270 18.30 -4.52 15.35
C TYR A 270 19.58 -4.72 16.16
N GLU A 271 20.59 -5.33 15.54
CA GLU A 271 21.92 -5.46 16.11
C GLU A 271 22.98 -5.37 15.03
N LYS A 272 23.94 -4.49 15.26
CA LYS A 272 24.98 -4.18 14.29
C LYS A 272 25.91 -5.38 14.07
N ASP A 273 26.42 -5.51 12.86
CA ASP A 273 27.49 -6.45 12.50
C ASP A 273 27.12 -7.95 12.64
N LEU A 274 25.82 -8.29 12.62
CA LEU A 274 25.36 -9.67 12.47
C LEU A 274 25.43 -10.13 11.01
N PRO A 275 25.99 -11.32 10.72
CA PRO A 275 26.09 -11.83 9.35
C PRO A 275 24.75 -12.36 8.82
N GLU A 276 23.90 -12.92 9.69
CA GLU A 276 22.60 -13.51 9.36
C GLU A 276 21.59 -13.24 10.47
N PRO A 277 20.27 -13.28 10.19
CA PRO A 277 19.25 -13.14 11.21
C PRO A 277 19.25 -14.33 12.20
N ILE A 278 19.20 -14.05 13.50
CA ILE A 278 19.27 -15.05 14.58
C ILE A 278 17.94 -15.11 15.35
N PRO A 279 17.20 -16.23 15.32
CA PRO A 279 16.02 -16.43 16.15
C PRO A 279 16.34 -16.52 17.65
N GLY A 280 15.44 -16.04 18.50
CA GLY A 280 15.57 -16.13 19.95
C GLY A 280 14.28 -15.80 20.67
N THR A 281 14.40 -15.46 21.96
CA THR A 281 13.31 -14.94 22.77
C THR A 281 13.80 -13.77 23.63
N LYS A 282 12.89 -12.88 24.00
CA LYS A 282 13.15 -11.78 24.94
C LYS A 282 11.97 -11.61 25.88
N THR A 283 12.27 -11.47 27.16
CA THR A 283 11.28 -11.14 28.19
C THR A 283 11.23 -9.64 28.39
N PHE A 284 10.01 -9.12 28.41
CA PHE A 284 9.68 -7.73 28.69
C PHE A 284 8.98 -7.67 30.04
N LYS A 285 9.16 -6.55 30.73
CA LYS A 285 8.55 -6.27 32.02
C LYS A 285 7.92 -4.89 31.97
N ASN A 286 6.66 -4.80 32.39
CA ASN A 286 5.95 -3.53 32.59
C ASN A 286 5.28 -3.53 33.98
N GLU A 287 4.48 -2.51 34.28
CA GLU A 287 3.78 -2.40 35.57
C GLU A 287 2.79 -3.54 35.84
N GLN A 288 2.22 -4.15 34.79
CA GLN A 288 1.23 -5.23 34.90
C GLN A 288 1.88 -6.61 35.10
N GLY A 289 3.07 -6.83 34.54
CA GLY A 289 3.82 -8.07 34.73
C GLY A 289 4.90 -8.31 33.68
N GLU A 290 5.28 -9.58 33.52
CA GLU A 290 6.29 -10.02 32.57
C GLU A 290 5.67 -10.87 31.46
N PHE A 291 6.15 -10.67 30.23
CA PHE A 291 5.76 -11.48 29.07
C PHE A 291 6.97 -11.74 28.17
N THR A 292 6.97 -12.89 27.48
CA THR A 292 8.08 -13.32 26.62
C THR A 292 7.61 -13.42 25.18
N LEU A 293 8.34 -12.78 24.27
CA LEU A 293 8.10 -12.83 22.82
C LEU A 293 9.22 -13.58 22.11
N ARG A 294 8.89 -14.18 20.96
CA ARG A 294 9.88 -14.65 19.98
C ARG A 294 10.58 -13.43 19.38
N THR A 295 11.89 -13.53 19.18
CA THR A 295 12.69 -12.47 18.57
C THR A 295 13.45 -12.98 17.35
N ILE A 296 13.78 -12.05 16.47
CA ILE A 296 14.77 -12.25 15.41
C ILE A 296 15.73 -11.07 15.48
N ARG A 297 17.01 -11.35 15.75
CA ARG A 297 18.07 -10.35 15.76
C ARG A 297 18.67 -10.22 14.37
N THR A 298 18.79 -9.02 13.82
CA THR A 298 19.36 -8.80 12.49
C THR A 298 20.08 -7.46 12.39
N SER A 299 21.06 -7.36 11.48
CA SER A 299 21.73 -6.12 11.07
C SER A 299 21.15 -5.54 9.78
N ASP A 300 20.35 -6.32 9.06
CA ASP A 300 19.77 -6.00 7.76
C ASP A 300 18.29 -6.42 7.76
N PHE A 301 17.39 -5.48 7.46
CA PHE A 301 15.96 -5.77 7.38
C PHE A 301 15.56 -6.28 5.99
N ASN A 302 16.45 -6.22 4.99
CA ASN A 302 16.15 -6.70 3.65
C ASN A 302 15.74 -8.18 3.64
N ALA A 303 16.44 -9.03 4.41
CA ALA A 303 16.07 -10.44 4.55
C ALA A 303 14.66 -10.66 5.10
N ILE A 304 14.22 -9.79 6.02
CA ILE A 304 12.86 -9.82 6.57
C ILE A 304 11.85 -9.41 5.50
N TYR A 305 12.13 -8.32 4.77
CA TYR A 305 11.23 -7.83 3.73
C TYR A 305 11.14 -8.76 2.54
N GLU A 306 12.24 -9.39 2.11
CA GLU A 306 12.23 -10.37 1.03
C GLU A 306 11.40 -11.61 1.39
N GLU A 307 11.51 -12.11 2.63
CA GLU A 307 10.68 -13.24 3.06
C GLU A 307 9.19 -12.88 3.17
N LEU A 308 8.86 -11.69 3.68
CA LEU A 308 7.49 -11.19 3.63
C LEU A 308 7.01 -10.97 2.19
N GLY A 309 7.89 -10.50 1.32
CA GLY A 309 7.65 -10.28 -0.11
C GLY A 309 7.31 -11.54 -0.90
N ALA A 310 7.69 -12.72 -0.38
CA ALA A 310 7.38 -14.01 -0.99
C ALA A 310 5.91 -14.43 -0.82
N TYR A 311 5.15 -13.79 0.08
CA TYR A 311 3.71 -14.03 0.20
C TYR A 311 2.97 -13.52 -1.04
N THR A 312 2.10 -14.34 -1.60
CA THR A 312 1.31 -14.04 -2.80
C THR A 312 -0.19 -14.05 -2.46
N PRO A 313 -0.71 -13.01 -1.78
CA PRO A 313 -2.13 -12.95 -1.47
C PRO A 313 -2.97 -12.87 -2.76
N SER A 314 -4.14 -13.49 -2.76
CA SER A 314 -5.03 -13.53 -3.93
C SER A 314 -5.58 -12.14 -4.34
N ALA A 315 -5.55 -11.18 -3.42
CA ALA A 315 -5.92 -9.79 -3.64
C ALA A 315 -5.15 -8.87 -2.69
N SER A 316 -4.93 -7.62 -3.10
CA SER A 316 -4.27 -6.62 -2.25
C SER A 316 -5.17 -6.21 -1.07
N PRO A 317 -4.57 -5.78 0.07
CA PRO A 317 -5.31 -5.24 1.21
C PRO A 317 -6.31 -4.14 0.83
N ARG A 318 -5.94 -3.29 -0.13
CA ARG A 318 -6.79 -2.21 -0.65
C ARG A 318 -8.02 -2.74 -1.38
N GLU A 319 -7.88 -3.77 -2.20
CA GLU A 319 -9.00 -4.39 -2.91
C GLU A 319 -9.97 -5.04 -1.92
N ILE A 320 -9.45 -5.78 -0.94
CA ILE A 320 -10.28 -6.38 0.11
C ILE A 320 -11.01 -5.30 0.91
N ARG A 321 -10.34 -4.19 1.26
CA ARG A 321 -10.98 -3.05 1.94
C ARG A 321 -12.16 -2.52 1.14
N LYS A 322 -11.96 -2.26 -0.16
CA LYS A 322 -13.03 -1.78 -1.06
C LYS A 322 -14.20 -2.77 -1.10
N ILE A 323 -13.93 -4.07 -1.19
CA ILE A 323 -14.97 -5.11 -1.17
C ILE A 323 -15.75 -5.08 0.15
N ARG A 324 -15.07 -5.03 1.30
CA ARG A 324 -15.71 -4.95 2.62
C ARG A 324 -16.61 -3.72 2.74
N GLN A 325 -16.12 -2.56 2.30
CA GLN A 325 -16.89 -1.31 2.29
C GLN A 325 -18.12 -1.39 1.38
N LEU A 326 -18.00 -1.97 0.18
CA LEU A 326 -19.13 -2.17 -0.72
C LEU A 326 -20.20 -3.06 -0.08
N VAL A 327 -19.79 -4.20 0.49
CA VAL A 327 -20.72 -5.13 1.17
C VAL A 327 -21.42 -4.43 2.33
N LYS A 328 -20.69 -3.69 3.16
CA LYS A 328 -21.24 -2.93 4.29
C LYS A 328 -22.23 -1.86 3.83
N ASN A 329 -21.90 -1.08 2.81
CA ASN A 329 -22.76 -0.04 2.26
C ASN A 329 -24.07 -0.64 1.74
N ILE A 330 -24.03 -1.78 1.05
CA ILE A 330 -25.23 -2.49 0.57
C ILE A 330 -26.16 -2.86 1.74
N VAL A 331 -25.60 -3.32 2.86
CA VAL A 331 -26.39 -3.72 4.04
C VAL A 331 -27.00 -2.51 4.75
N LEU A 332 -26.26 -1.39 4.84
CA LEU A 332 -26.66 -0.21 5.61
C LEU A 332 -27.59 0.77 4.85
N THR A 333 -27.65 0.72 3.52
CA THR A 333 -28.60 1.55 2.75
C THR A 333 -30.05 1.11 2.97
N ALA A 334 -30.77 1.87 3.82
CA ALA A 334 -32.13 1.58 4.27
C ALA A 334 -33.26 1.93 3.27
N GLN A 335 -32.96 2.50 2.10
CA GLN A 335 -33.95 2.69 1.03
C GLN A 335 -33.73 1.70 -0.11
N PRO A 336 -34.69 0.81 -0.39
CA PRO A 336 -34.64 -0.08 -1.54
C PRO A 336 -34.99 0.72 -2.80
N THR A 337 -34.13 1.65 -3.22
CA THR A 337 -34.11 2.08 -4.62
C THR A 337 -33.69 0.86 -5.43
N GLU A 338 -34.69 0.21 -6.04
CA GLU A 338 -34.62 -0.94 -6.95
C GLU A 338 -33.21 -1.55 -7.14
N LYS A 339 -32.84 -2.49 -6.25
CA LYS A 339 -31.77 -3.50 -6.41
C LYS A 339 -30.73 -3.18 -7.51
N GLN A 340 -29.82 -2.23 -7.24
CA GLN A 340 -28.73 -1.83 -8.15
C GLN A 340 -27.63 -2.89 -8.35
N TYR A 341 -27.62 -3.95 -7.53
CA TYR A 341 -26.55 -4.95 -7.52
C TYR A 341 -27.12 -6.35 -7.74
N MET A 342 -26.47 -7.15 -8.60
CA MET A 342 -26.83 -8.55 -8.85
C MET A 342 -25.81 -9.48 -8.17
N LYS A 343 -26.31 -10.46 -7.40
CA LYS A 343 -25.51 -11.59 -6.88
C LYS A 343 -25.31 -12.63 -7.99
N ILE A 344 -24.06 -13.01 -8.27
CA ILE A 344 -23.69 -14.09 -9.20
C ILE A 344 -22.69 -14.98 -8.46
N GLY A 345 -22.94 -16.29 -8.40
CA GLY A 345 -21.97 -17.28 -7.92
C GLY A 345 -21.78 -17.36 -6.41
N ILE A 346 -22.87 -17.47 -5.64
CA ILE A 346 -22.80 -18.17 -4.35
C ILE A 346 -23.39 -19.55 -4.61
N ASP A 347 -22.65 -20.39 -5.34
CA ASP A 347 -22.95 -21.81 -5.34
C ASP A 347 -22.53 -22.34 -3.97
N SER A 348 -23.52 -22.76 -3.19
CA SER A 348 -23.41 -23.44 -1.89
C SER A 348 -22.12 -23.15 -1.09
N LEU A 349 -22.18 -22.18 -0.17
CA LEU A 349 -21.16 -22.02 0.88
C LEU A 349 -21.05 -23.24 1.83
N ASP A 350 -21.87 -24.26 1.62
CA ASP A 350 -21.89 -25.53 2.36
C ASP A 350 -20.94 -26.59 1.78
N SER A 351 -20.28 -26.35 0.64
CA SER A 351 -19.22 -27.24 0.16
C SER A 351 -17.86 -26.80 0.70
N GLU A 352 -17.09 -27.74 1.25
CA GLU A 352 -15.74 -27.57 1.82
C GLU A 352 -14.69 -26.98 0.85
N ASP A 353 -15.06 -26.71 -0.41
CA ASP A 353 -14.24 -26.01 -1.40
C ASP A 353 -14.35 -24.48 -1.26
N SER A 354 -13.79 -23.93 -0.19
CA SER A 354 -13.64 -22.47 0.03
C SER A 354 -12.68 -21.77 -0.96
N ASP A 355 -12.05 -22.52 -1.87
CA ASP A 355 -10.95 -22.05 -2.71
C ASP A 355 -11.37 -21.22 -3.94
N ARG A 356 -12.66 -21.11 -4.24
CA ARG A 356 -13.15 -20.35 -5.41
C ARG A 356 -14.39 -19.51 -5.12
N ILE A 357 -14.31 -18.62 -4.14
CA ILE A 357 -15.34 -17.59 -3.95
C ILE A 357 -15.12 -16.48 -4.99
N THR A 358 -15.88 -16.51 -6.08
CA THR A 358 -15.89 -15.43 -7.08
C THR A 358 -17.02 -14.44 -6.76
N LEU A 359 -16.71 -13.39 -5.98
CA LEU A 359 -17.67 -12.32 -5.72
C LEU A 359 -17.59 -11.27 -6.84
N ILE A 360 -18.56 -11.28 -7.77
CA ILE A 360 -18.70 -10.20 -8.76
C ILE A 360 -19.77 -9.21 -8.31
N LEU A 361 -19.34 -8.06 -7.79
CA LEU A 361 -20.21 -6.92 -7.51
C LEU A 361 -20.18 -6.00 -8.73
N THR A 362 -21.28 -5.94 -9.46
CA THR A 362 -21.39 -5.09 -10.63
C THR A 362 -22.81 -4.53 -10.75
N ASP A 363 -22.95 -3.49 -11.56
CA ASP A 363 -24.25 -2.92 -11.90
C ASP A 363 -25.18 -4.01 -12.46
N LYS A 364 -26.48 -3.92 -12.19
CA LYS A 364 -27.51 -4.86 -12.62
C LYS A 364 -27.44 -5.22 -14.10
N GLU A 365 -27.12 -4.28 -14.99
CA GLU A 365 -26.98 -4.56 -16.42
C GLU A 365 -25.79 -5.48 -16.71
N VAL A 366 -24.60 -5.12 -16.20
CA VAL A 366 -23.37 -5.91 -16.33
C VAL A 366 -23.52 -7.28 -15.64
N GLY A 367 -24.22 -7.33 -14.52
CA GLY A 367 -24.46 -8.57 -13.78
C GLY A 367 -25.37 -9.54 -14.55
N ARG A 368 -26.40 -9.02 -15.24
CA ARG A 368 -27.23 -9.85 -16.11
C ARG A 368 -26.41 -10.47 -17.25
N LEU A 369 -25.48 -9.70 -17.79
CA LEU A 369 -24.60 -10.15 -18.86
C LEU A 369 -23.59 -11.19 -18.39
N LEU A 370 -23.06 -11.09 -17.18
CA LEU A 370 -22.16 -12.11 -16.63
C LEU A 370 -22.85 -13.44 -16.31
N LYS A 371 -24.18 -13.47 -16.18
CA LYS A 371 -24.97 -14.71 -16.14
C LYS A 371 -25.24 -15.28 -17.53
N GLU A 372 -25.39 -14.41 -18.53
CA GLU A 372 -25.73 -14.79 -19.91
C GLU A 372 -24.48 -15.03 -20.79
N TYR A 373 -23.32 -14.48 -20.42
CA TYR A 373 -22.08 -14.47 -21.20
C TYR A 373 -20.85 -14.66 -20.28
N THR A 374 -19.89 -15.46 -20.74
CA THR A 374 -18.56 -15.58 -20.11
C THR A 374 -17.85 -14.22 -20.13
N PRO A 375 -17.25 -13.73 -19.03
CA PRO A 375 -16.50 -12.47 -19.04
C PRO A 375 -15.35 -12.51 -20.05
N ILE A 376 -15.30 -11.52 -20.96
CA ILE A 376 -14.27 -11.43 -21.99
C ILE A 376 -13.25 -10.35 -21.60
N THR A 377 -12.04 -10.77 -21.26
CA THR A 377 -10.93 -9.84 -20.97
C THR A 377 -10.15 -9.48 -22.24
N PRO A 378 -9.45 -8.33 -22.28
CA PRO A 378 -8.56 -7.99 -23.39
C PRO A 378 -7.51 -9.07 -23.65
N ASP A 379 -6.96 -9.69 -22.59
CA ASP A 379 -5.97 -10.76 -22.71
C ASP A 379 -6.56 -12.02 -23.33
N LEU A 380 -7.82 -12.33 -23.02
CA LEU A 380 -8.54 -13.45 -23.63
C LEU A 380 -8.71 -13.23 -25.15
N LEU A 381 -9.07 -12.02 -25.57
CA LEU A 381 -9.20 -11.67 -27.00
C LEU A 381 -7.87 -11.66 -27.74
N ILE A 382 -6.78 -11.22 -27.08
CA ILE A 382 -5.44 -11.29 -27.66
C ILE A 382 -5.01 -12.74 -27.86
N ASN A 383 -5.26 -13.59 -26.86
CA ASN A 383 -4.95 -15.00 -26.96
C ASN A 383 -5.74 -15.70 -28.05
N ASP A 384 -7.04 -15.41 -28.16
CA ASP A 384 -7.93 -15.97 -29.18
C ASP A 384 -7.55 -15.50 -30.59
N TYR A 385 -7.25 -14.21 -30.77
CA TYR A 385 -6.80 -13.69 -32.05
C TYR A 385 -5.48 -14.29 -32.53
N LEU A 386 -4.53 -14.53 -31.61
CA LEU A 386 -3.24 -15.13 -31.93
C LEU A 386 -3.29 -16.65 -32.09
N ALA A 387 -4.38 -17.31 -31.68
CA ALA A 387 -4.55 -18.75 -31.88
C ALA A 387 -4.73 -19.13 -33.36
N GLU A 388 -4.59 -20.42 -33.65
CA GLU A 388 -4.87 -20.99 -34.98
C GLU A 388 -6.37 -20.99 -35.29
N GLU A 389 -7.19 -21.32 -34.29
CA GLU A 389 -8.66 -21.32 -34.37
C GLU A 389 -9.25 -20.45 -33.26
N SER A 390 -10.25 -19.63 -33.61
CA SER A 390 -10.99 -18.82 -32.62
C SER A 390 -11.98 -19.71 -31.88
N ALA A 391 -11.94 -19.66 -30.55
CA ALA A 391 -12.87 -20.37 -29.66
C ALA A 391 -14.09 -19.52 -29.29
N MET A 392 -14.13 -18.25 -29.71
CA MET A 392 -15.17 -17.29 -29.31
C MET A 392 -16.22 -17.07 -30.40
N ASP A 393 -17.48 -17.01 -29.97
CA ASP A 393 -18.59 -16.58 -30.82
C ASP A 393 -18.52 -15.05 -31.07
N PRO A 394 -18.39 -14.59 -32.33
CA PRO A 394 -18.28 -13.17 -32.66
C PRO A 394 -19.43 -12.31 -32.15
N ASP A 395 -20.67 -12.82 -32.23
CA ASP A 395 -21.85 -12.08 -31.80
C ASP A 395 -21.86 -11.85 -30.28
N SER A 396 -21.39 -12.84 -29.51
CA SER A 396 -21.26 -12.76 -28.06
C SER A 396 -20.20 -11.73 -27.64
N VAL A 397 -19.07 -11.67 -28.36
CA VAL A 397 -18.03 -10.65 -28.12
C VAL A 397 -18.58 -9.24 -28.38
N VAL A 398 -19.24 -9.02 -29.52
CA VAL A 398 -19.79 -7.71 -29.89
C VAL A 398 -20.90 -7.29 -28.92
N ARG A 399 -21.78 -8.21 -28.51
CA ARG A 399 -22.79 -7.96 -27.48
C ARG A 399 -22.15 -7.55 -26.17
N TYR A 400 -21.15 -8.28 -25.68
CA TYR A 400 -20.44 -7.97 -24.43
C TYR A 400 -19.84 -6.55 -24.44
N PHE A 401 -19.11 -6.18 -25.50
CA PHE A 401 -18.50 -4.84 -25.58
C PHE A 401 -19.48 -3.71 -25.88
N SER A 402 -20.70 -4.00 -26.34
CA SER A 402 -21.74 -2.98 -26.52
C SER A 402 -22.25 -2.42 -25.18
N VAL A 403 -22.16 -3.20 -24.12
CA VAL A 403 -22.70 -2.91 -22.78
C VAL A 403 -21.60 -2.79 -21.72
N TYR A 404 -20.35 -3.09 -22.09
CA TYR A 404 -19.19 -2.98 -21.21
C TYR A 404 -18.93 -1.52 -20.81
N SER A 405 -19.25 -1.19 -19.56
CA SER A 405 -19.20 0.18 -19.04
C SER A 405 -17.78 0.73 -18.88
N ASN A 406 -16.74 -0.11 -18.85
CA ASN A 406 -15.35 0.31 -18.62
C ASN A 406 -14.48 0.34 -19.90
N LEU A 407 -15.07 0.56 -21.08
CA LEU A 407 -14.32 0.82 -22.32
C LEU A 407 -13.59 2.18 -22.20
N GLN A 408 -12.31 2.15 -21.82
CA GLN A 408 -11.47 3.34 -21.70
C GLN A 408 -10.82 3.71 -23.04
N PRO A 409 -10.69 5.01 -23.38
CA PRO A 409 -10.13 5.44 -24.67
C PRO A 409 -8.71 4.96 -24.94
N ASN A 410 -7.91 4.63 -23.92
CA ASN A 410 -6.52 4.20 -24.04
C ASN A 410 -6.35 2.66 -24.16
N MET A 411 -7.41 1.86 -24.04
CA MET A 411 -7.32 0.39 -24.12
C MET A 411 -7.09 -0.11 -25.54
N TYR A 412 -6.18 -1.06 -25.74
CA TYR A 412 -5.97 -1.72 -27.03
C TYR A 412 -6.53 -3.15 -26.98
N ILE A 413 -7.54 -3.43 -27.82
CA ILE A 413 -8.28 -4.69 -27.83
C ILE A 413 -8.55 -5.09 -29.30
N PRO A 414 -8.27 -6.34 -29.72
CA PRO A 414 -8.48 -6.78 -31.10
C PRO A 414 -9.95 -7.11 -31.40
N LEU A 415 -10.83 -6.10 -31.40
CA LEU A 415 -12.28 -6.28 -31.61
C LEU A 415 -12.69 -6.41 -33.08
N TYR A 416 -11.88 -5.90 -34.01
CA TYR A 416 -12.23 -5.83 -35.43
C TYR A 416 -12.57 -7.17 -36.08
N PRO A 417 -11.87 -8.30 -35.80
CA PRO A 417 -12.22 -9.60 -36.36
C PRO A 417 -13.63 -10.06 -35.96
N TYR A 418 -14.01 -9.83 -34.69
CA TYR A 418 -15.32 -10.23 -34.18
C TYR A 418 -16.43 -9.33 -34.72
N ILE A 419 -16.17 -8.04 -34.88
CA ILE A 419 -17.11 -7.09 -35.49
C ILE A 419 -17.39 -7.48 -36.95
N ARG A 420 -16.36 -7.86 -37.71
CA ARG A 420 -16.52 -8.28 -39.12
C ARG A 420 -17.27 -9.60 -39.26
N SER A 421 -16.97 -10.57 -38.40
CA SER A 421 -17.59 -11.89 -38.43
C SER A 421 -18.96 -11.95 -37.76
N SER A 422 -19.37 -10.87 -37.09
CA SER A 422 -20.67 -10.79 -36.41
C SER A 422 -21.81 -10.59 -37.40
N LYS A 423 -22.96 -11.21 -37.10
CA LYS A 423 -24.23 -11.01 -37.82
C LYS A 423 -24.98 -9.77 -37.36
N LEU A 424 -24.48 -9.07 -36.34
CA LEU A 424 -25.08 -7.87 -35.77
C LEU A 424 -24.79 -6.65 -36.65
N THR A 425 -25.81 -5.85 -36.92
CA THR A 425 -25.64 -4.63 -37.73
C THR A 425 -24.95 -3.53 -36.92
N PRO A 426 -24.16 -2.64 -37.55
CA PRO A 426 -23.56 -1.49 -36.89
C PRO A 426 -24.56 -0.59 -36.15
N ASP A 427 -25.82 -0.59 -36.58
CA ASP A 427 -26.90 0.15 -35.90
C ASP A 427 -27.23 -0.39 -34.52
N SER A 428 -26.99 -1.68 -34.27
CA SER A 428 -27.19 -2.31 -32.95
C SER A 428 -26.07 -2.03 -31.93
N TYR A 429 -24.97 -1.41 -32.36
CA TYR A 429 -23.85 -1.09 -31.46
C TYR A 429 -24.19 0.11 -30.58
N SER A 430 -23.77 0.08 -29.33
CA SER A 430 -23.93 1.23 -28.44
C SER A 430 -23.14 2.44 -28.92
N ALA A 431 -23.61 3.65 -28.57
CA ALA A 431 -22.92 4.90 -28.88
C ALA A 431 -21.47 4.89 -28.38
N LYS A 432 -21.23 4.29 -27.20
CA LYS A 432 -19.91 4.16 -26.60
C LYS A 432 -18.97 3.26 -27.41
N LEU A 433 -19.46 2.12 -27.91
CA LEU A 433 -18.66 1.24 -28.77
C LEU A 433 -18.32 1.92 -30.10
N LYS A 434 -19.29 2.62 -30.71
CA LYS A 434 -19.06 3.41 -31.94
C LYS A 434 -18.00 4.49 -31.74
N GLU A 435 -18.10 5.23 -30.64
CA GLU A 435 -17.11 6.26 -30.28
C GLU A 435 -15.73 5.66 -30.01
N PHE A 436 -15.66 4.53 -29.31
CA PHE A 436 -14.40 3.81 -29.06
C PHE A 436 -13.73 3.41 -30.38
N LEU A 437 -14.46 2.78 -31.30
CA LEU A 437 -13.92 2.37 -32.60
C LEU A 437 -13.42 3.57 -33.41
N THR A 438 -14.20 4.67 -33.43
CA THR A 438 -13.84 5.90 -34.14
C THR A 438 -12.56 6.52 -33.58
N ARG A 439 -12.44 6.65 -32.25
CA ARG A 439 -11.23 7.19 -31.61
C ARG A 439 -10.01 6.28 -31.79
N LYS A 440 -10.22 4.95 -31.87
CA LYS A 440 -9.13 4.00 -32.07
C LYS A 440 -8.47 4.15 -33.43
N GLU A 441 -9.22 4.55 -34.45
CA GLU A 441 -8.70 4.93 -35.77
C GLU A 441 -7.52 5.90 -35.64
N GLU A 442 -7.76 7.04 -35.01
CA GLU A 442 -6.79 8.13 -34.86
C GLU A 442 -5.61 7.71 -33.97
N GLN A 443 -5.87 6.98 -32.89
CA GLN A 443 -4.81 6.53 -31.98
C GLN A 443 -3.85 5.54 -32.64
N LEU A 444 -4.37 4.58 -33.42
CA LEU A 444 -3.52 3.63 -34.14
C LEU A 444 -2.68 4.33 -35.21
N GLN A 445 -3.26 5.31 -35.92
CA GLN A 445 -2.49 6.13 -36.87
C GLN A 445 -1.36 6.89 -36.17
N ASN A 446 -1.64 7.56 -35.05
CA ASN A 446 -0.61 8.25 -34.27
C ASN A 446 0.49 7.28 -33.77
N LYS A 447 0.14 6.04 -33.43
CA LYS A 447 1.12 5.01 -33.03
C LYS A 447 2.00 4.56 -34.19
N ILE A 448 1.44 4.42 -35.39
CA ILE A 448 2.20 4.16 -36.62
C ILE A 448 3.17 5.31 -36.92
N LEU A 449 2.74 6.57 -36.85
CA LEU A 449 3.64 7.71 -37.05
C LEU A 449 4.79 7.72 -36.03
N ASN A 450 4.51 7.35 -34.78
CA ASN A 450 5.54 7.26 -33.75
C ASN A 450 6.50 6.08 -33.97
N SER A 451 6.02 4.93 -34.48
CA SER A 451 6.91 3.80 -34.79
C SER A 451 7.90 4.15 -35.90
N ARG A 452 7.47 4.89 -36.93
CA ARG A 452 8.35 5.45 -37.97
C ARG A 452 9.45 6.32 -37.37
N LYS A 453 9.10 7.27 -36.50
CA LYS A 453 10.09 8.16 -35.85
C LYS A 453 11.16 7.40 -35.05
N ILE A 454 10.80 6.24 -34.47
CA ILE A 454 11.72 5.43 -33.67
C ILE A 454 12.70 4.66 -34.56
N PHE A 455 12.23 4.10 -35.69
CA PHE A 455 12.97 3.10 -36.45
C PHE A 455 13.40 3.51 -37.87
N GLU A 456 12.98 4.68 -38.38
CA GLU A 456 13.30 5.15 -39.74
C GLU A 456 14.80 5.23 -40.03
N ARG A 457 15.62 5.50 -39.00
CA ARG A 457 17.08 5.59 -39.09
C ARG A 457 17.82 4.35 -38.59
N THR A 458 17.09 3.31 -38.20
CA THR A 458 17.67 2.08 -37.68
C THR A 458 17.86 1.08 -38.82
N ASP A 459 19.08 0.58 -38.99
CA ASP A 459 19.34 -0.51 -39.93
C ASP A 459 18.85 -1.82 -39.29
N ILE A 460 17.78 -2.39 -39.84
CA ILE A 460 17.08 -3.55 -39.28
C ILE A 460 17.25 -4.72 -40.23
N SER A 461 17.94 -5.76 -39.76
CA SER A 461 18.04 -7.03 -40.48
C SER A 461 16.69 -7.73 -40.50
N ILE A 462 16.22 -8.15 -41.68
CA ILE A 462 14.96 -8.89 -41.81
C ILE A 462 15.12 -10.32 -41.27
N THR A 463 16.34 -10.89 -41.29
CA THR A 463 16.60 -12.26 -40.83
C THR A 463 16.73 -12.36 -39.31
N ASP A 464 17.10 -11.28 -38.62
CA ASP A 464 17.10 -11.18 -37.16
C ASP A 464 16.61 -9.77 -36.73
N PRO A 465 15.29 -9.51 -36.84
CA PRO A 465 14.74 -8.17 -36.66
C PRO A 465 14.83 -7.68 -35.22
N PHE A 466 14.95 -8.58 -34.24
CA PHE A 466 14.99 -8.19 -32.84
C PHE A 466 16.40 -7.94 -32.30
N HIS A 467 17.43 -8.15 -33.12
CA HIS A 467 18.81 -7.93 -32.73
C HIS A 467 19.05 -6.48 -32.26
N GLY A 468 19.58 -6.31 -31.04
CA GLY A 468 19.90 -5.00 -30.48
C GLY A 468 18.68 -4.14 -30.12
N ILE A 469 17.46 -4.67 -30.24
CA ILE A 469 16.23 -3.95 -29.89
C ILE A 469 15.82 -4.29 -28.46
N LYS A 470 15.67 -3.26 -27.63
CA LYS A 470 15.17 -3.39 -26.26
C LYS A 470 13.81 -4.08 -26.26
N ASP A 471 13.58 -4.99 -25.31
CA ASP A 471 12.37 -5.82 -25.26
C ASP A 471 11.09 -5.01 -25.43
N TYR A 472 10.90 -3.94 -24.66
CA TYR A 472 9.71 -3.10 -24.70
C TYR A 472 9.43 -2.44 -26.07
N ASN A 473 10.43 -2.35 -26.96
CA ASN A 473 10.30 -1.79 -28.30
C ASN A 473 10.05 -2.84 -29.38
N LYS A 474 10.23 -4.14 -29.08
CA LYS A 474 10.05 -5.23 -30.06
C LYS A 474 8.65 -5.27 -30.68
N PRO A 475 7.53 -5.07 -29.94
CA PRO A 475 6.21 -5.01 -30.58
C PRO A 475 6.04 -3.80 -31.51
N THR A 476 6.54 -2.63 -31.09
CA THR A 476 6.53 -1.41 -31.91
C THR A 476 7.34 -1.58 -33.20
N LEU A 477 8.40 -2.39 -33.18
CA LEU A 477 9.14 -2.73 -34.38
C LEU A 477 8.30 -3.54 -35.37
N VAL A 478 7.56 -4.55 -34.89
CA VAL A 478 6.64 -5.34 -35.74
C VAL A 478 5.64 -4.42 -36.44
N MET A 479 5.08 -3.45 -35.70
CA MET A 479 4.21 -2.42 -36.27
C MET A 479 4.89 -1.62 -37.38
N TYR A 480 6.13 -1.16 -37.18
CA TYR A 480 6.89 -0.42 -38.18
C TYR A 480 7.21 -1.26 -39.43
N LEU A 481 7.64 -2.51 -39.25
CA LEU A 481 7.95 -3.41 -40.36
C LEU A 481 6.71 -3.70 -41.21
N LEU A 482 5.55 -3.87 -40.57
CA LEU A 482 4.27 -4.09 -41.24
C LEU A 482 3.86 -2.85 -42.04
N ASP A 483 3.90 -1.67 -41.42
CA ASP A 483 3.53 -0.40 -42.05
C ASP A 483 4.48 0.00 -43.20
N SER A 484 5.77 -0.31 -43.10
CA SER A 484 6.75 -0.07 -44.16
C SER A 484 6.69 -1.10 -45.29
N GLY A 485 5.78 -2.09 -45.23
CA GLY A 485 5.63 -3.14 -46.23
C GLY A 485 6.79 -4.14 -46.28
N LYS A 486 7.64 -4.16 -45.24
CA LYS A 486 8.78 -5.09 -45.15
C LYS A 486 8.37 -6.50 -44.74
N ILE A 487 7.24 -6.63 -44.04
CA ILE A 487 6.64 -7.91 -43.66
C ILE A 487 5.15 -7.91 -44.01
N THR A 488 4.62 -9.11 -44.26
CA THR A 488 3.19 -9.35 -44.49
C THR A 488 2.44 -9.52 -43.17
N ILE A 489 1.10 -9.46 -43.21
CA ILE A 489 0.24 -9.69 -42.03
C ILE A 489 0.50 -11.07 -41.38
N PRO A 490 0.61 -12.20 -42.13
CA PRO A 490 0.97 -13.49 -41.54
C PRO A 490 2.33 -13.48 -40.84
N GLN A 491 3.35 -12.87 -41.44
CA GLN A 491 4.68 -12.75 -40.84
C GLN A 491 4.64 -11.91 -39.56
N ALA A 492 3.88 -10.81 -39.54
CA ALA A 492 3.68 -10.01 -38.34
C ALA A 492 2.96 -10.80 -37.23
N LYS A 493 1.97 -11.65 -37.58
CA LYS A 493 1.30 -12.53 -36.61
C LYS A 493 2.29 -13.52 -35.99
N GLU A 494 3.12 -14.17 -36.81
CA GLU A 494 4.14 -15.12 -36.35
C GLU A 494 5.16 -14.47 -35.40
N MET A 495 5.63 -13.26 -35.74
CA MET A 495 6.51 -12.49 -34.86
C MET A 495 5.85 -12.13 -33.52
N LEU A 496 4.56 -11.78 -33.51
CA LEU A 496 3.83 -11.53 -32.26
C LEU A 496 3.63 -12.80 -31.44
N ILE A 497 3.47 -13.97 -32.07
CA ILE A 497 3.42 -15.27 -31.38
C ILE A 497 4.75 -15.55 -30.68
N GLN A 498 5.89 -15.29 -31.34
CA GLN A 498 7.21 -15.43 -30.71
C GLN A 498 7.38 -14.47 -29.51
N LEU A 499 6.90 -13.23 -29.64
CA LEU A 499 6.95 -12.24 -28.57
C LEU A 499 5.98 -12.51 -27.42
N LYS A 500 5.00 -13.41 -27.61
CA LYS A 500 3.99 -13.76 -26.60
C LYS A 500 4.61 -14.31 -25.32
N GLU A 501 5.78 -14.96 -25.39
CA GLU A 501 6.47 -15.48 -24.20
C GLU A 501 6.94 -14.38 -23.23
N LEU A 502 7.09 -13.14 -23.70
CA LEU A 502 7.48 -11.99 -22.88
C LEU A 502 6.27 -11.22 -22.33
N TYR A 503 5.09 -11.49 -22.87
CA TYR A 503 3.84 -10.82 -22.51
C TYR A 503 3.39 -11.21 -21.11
N GLY A 504 3.06 -10.23 -20.27
CA GLY A 504 2.60 -10.45 -18.90
C GLY A 504 3.70 -10.78 -17.88
N LYS A 505 4.99 -10.67 -18.24
CA LYS A 505 6.15 -10.89 -17.34
C LYS A 505 6.63 -9.62 -16.61
N GLY A 506 5.75 -8.62 -16.42
CA GLY A 506 6.01 -7.46 -15.56
C GLY A 506 6.60 -6.21 -16.23
N ASN A 507 6.70 -6.16 -17.56
CA ASN A 507 7.12 -4.96 -18.29
C ASN A 507 5.91 -4.22 -18.88
N ASN A 508 5.38 -3.23 -18.14
CA ASN A 508 4.18 -2.47 -18.54
C ASN A 508 4.29 -1.81 -19.92
N ASN A 509 5.48 -1.36 -20.32
CA ASN A 509 5.70 -0.75 -21.63
C ASN A 509 5.64 -1.78 -22.75
N PHE A 510 6.23 -2.96 -22.52
CA PHE A 510 6.12 -4.09 -23.45
C PHE A 510 4.66 -4.48 -23.66
N ASP A 511 3.93 -4.73 -22.58
CA ASP A 511 2.55 -5.21 -22.64
C ASP A 511 1.64 -4.20 -23.36
N THR A 512 1.83 -2.90 -23.09
CA THR A 512 1.09 -1.83 -23.76
C THR A 512 1.38 -1.80 -25.27
N ASN A 513 2.65 -1.89 -25.67
CA ASN A 513 3.04 -1.89 -27.08
C ASN A 513 2.59 -3.18 -27.79
N PHE A 514 2.60 -4.31 -27.08
CA PHE A 514 2.12 -5.60 -27.56
C PHE A 514 0.61 -5.56 -27.85
N LYS A 515 -0.20 -5.15 -26.88
CA LYS A 515 -1.65 -4.96 -27.03
C LYS A 515 -1.98 -4.04 -28.21
N CYS A 516 -1.24 -2.93 -28.33
CA CYS A 516 -1.39 -1.96 -29.41
C CYS A 516 -1.12 -2.58 -30.79
N THR A 517 -0.04 -3.35 -30.91
CA THR A 517 0.36 -3.95 -32.19
C THR A 517 -0.58 -5.07 -32.61
N VAL A 518 -1.01 -5.92 -31.68
CA VAL A 518 -2.05 -6.94 -31.93
C VAL A 518 -3.36 -6.30 -32.39
N THR A 519 -3.76 -5.20 -31.74
CA THR A 519 -4.98 -4.47 -32.12
C THR A 519 -4.89 -3.91 -33.53
N LEU A 520 -3.74 -3.33 -33.92
CA LEU A 520 -3.52 -2.87 -35.29
C LEU A 520 -3.61 -4.02 -36.30
N LEU A 521 -2.91 -5.14 -36.02
CA LEU A 521 -2.90 -6.30 -36.91
C LEU A 521 -4.32 -6.85 -37.13
N SER A 522 -5.10 -6.94 -36.05
CA SER A 522 -6.49 -7.39 -36.08
C SER A 522 -7.38 -6.52 -36.98
N LYS A 523 -7.06 -5.23 -37.10
CA LYS A 523 -7.78 -4.31 -37.98
C LYS A 523 -7.41 -4.55 -39.45
N LEU A 524 -6.12 -4.71 -39.74
CA LEU A 524 -5.58 -4.78 -41.11
C LEU A 524 -5.85 -6.11 -41.81
N GLN A 525 -6.05 -7.19 -41.07
CA GLN A 525 -6.37 -8.50 -41.64
C GLN A 525 -7.78 -8.47 -42.22
N GLU A 526 -7.93 -8.54 -43.55
CA GLU A 526 -9.22 -8.65 -44.24
C GLU A 526 -9.84 -10.04 -44.13
#